data_AF-N6Z4T8-F1
#
_entry.id   AF-N6Z4T8-F1
#
_cell.length_a   1.000
_cell.length_b   1.000
_cell.length_c   1.000
_cell.angle_alpha   90.00
_cell.angle_beta   90.00
_cell.angle_gamma   90.00
#
_symmetry.space_group_name_H-M   'P 1'
#
loop_
_entity.id
_entity.type
_entity.pdbx_description
1 polymer ?
#
loop_
_entity_poly.entity_id
_entity_poly.type
_entity_poly.pdbx_seq_one_letter_code
_entity_poly.pdbx_strand_id
1 'polypeptide(L)'
;MSMRFRSLPSLLAGLFLLAACSAPAPQTPPPPAVLVRSVDAASAPPAVQVYAGEVRARIESDLGFRIGGKLVERLVDVGAEVAAGAPLALLDAQDVRLAQASAQAAAAAA
;
A
#
# COMPACT_ATOMS: atom_id res chain seq x y z
N MET A 1 44.20 -59.93 -80.67
CA MET A 1 43.09 -59.80 -79.69
C MET A 1 43.11 -58.39 -79.10
N SER A 2 42.80 -57.41 -79.95
CA SER A 2 42.71 -55.99 -79.59
C SER A 2 41.24 -55.66 -79.43
N MET A 3 40.88 -55.03 -78.31
CA MET A 3 39.66 -54.23 -78.04
C MET A 3 39.32 -54.41 -76.57
N ARG A 4 39.45 -53.34 -75.78
CA ARG A 4 38.70 -53.00 -74.54
C ARG A 4 39.45 -52.06 -73.57
N PHE A 5 40.65 -51.58 -73.89
CA PHE A 5 41.40 -50.66 -72.99
C PHE A 5 41.19 -49.15 -73.28
N ARG A 6 40.46 -48.78 -74.35
CA ARG A 6 40.24 -47.37 -74.75
C ARG A 6 39.01 -46.72 -74.10
N SER A 7 38.18 -47.47 -73.39
CA SER A 7 36.94 -47.00 -72.74
C SER A 7 37.10 -46.64 -71.26
N LEU A 8 38.23 -46.99 -70.62
CA LEU A 8 38.50 -46.70 -69.21
C LEU A 8 38.57 -45.19 -68.88
N PRO A 9 39.23 -44.31 -69.68
CA PRO A 9 39.25 -42.88 -69.35
C PRO A 9 37.87 -42.21 -69.51
N SER A 10 37.04 -42.74 -70.41
CA SER A 10 35.68 -42.22 -70.64
C SER A 10 34.74 -42.54 -69.47
N LEU A 11 34.91 -43.70 -68.82
CA LEU A 11 34.10 -44.07 -67.66
C LEU A 11 34.48 -43.25 -66.42
N LEU A 12 35.78 -43.00 -66.23
CA LEU A 12 36.28 -42.21 -65.11
C LEU A 12 35.88 -40.73 -65.23
N ALA A 13 35.93 -40.17 -66.45
CA ALA A 13 35.43 -38.83 -66.73
C ALA A 13 33.92 -38.71 -66.48
N GLY A 14 33.14 -39.74 -66.83
CA GLY A 14 31.71 -39.80 -66.55
C GLY A 14 31.40 -39.79 -65.05
N LEU A 15 32.14 -40.54 -64.24
CA LEU A 15 31.98 -40.53 -62.78
C LEU A 15 32.32 -39.16 -62.17
N PHE A 16 33.34 -38.48 -62.68
CA PHE A 16 33.74 -37.15 -62.21
C PHE A 16 32.69 -36.09 -62.54
N LEU A 17 32.06 -36.18 -63.73
CA LEU A 17 30.93 -35.35 -64.13
C LEU A 17 29.69 -35.58 -63.24
N LEU A 18 29.45 -36.82 -62.78
CA LEU A 18 28.37 -37.11 -61.83
C LEU A 18 28.67 -36.58 -60.42
N ALA A 19 29.90 -36.70 -59.94
CA ALA A 19 30.31 -36.17 -58.63
C ALA A 19 30.31 -34.63 -58.58
N ALA A 20 30.56 -33.96 -59.71
CA ALA A 20 30.49 -32.51 -59.83
C ALA A 20 29.06 -31.94 -59.88
N CYS A 21 28.05 -32.80 -60.06
CA CYS A 21 26.64 -32.39 -60.21
C CYS A 21 25.83 -32.48 -58.90
N SER A 22 26.47 -32.63 -57.73
CA SER A 22 25.76 -32.60 -56.46
C SER A 22 25.61 -31.15 -55.95
N ALA A 23 24.39 -30.64 -55.91
CA ALA A 23 24.09 -29.36 -55.30
C ALA A 23 24.29 -29.41 -53.77
N PRO A 24 24.91 -28.40 -53.14
CA PRO A 24 25.01 -28.31 -51.69
C PRO A 24 23.61 -28.30 -51.04
N ALA A 25 23.46 -28.99 -49.91
CA ALA A 25 22.20 -29.00 -49.17
C ALA A 25 21.82 -27.55 -48.76
N PRO A 26 20.52 -27.18 -48.82
CA PRO A 26 20.09 -25.85 -48.41
C PRO A 26 20.41 -25.62 -46.93
N GLN A 27 21.30 -24.66 -46.67
CA GLN A 27 21.61 -24.19 -45.33
C GLN A 27 20.40 -23.44 -44.76
N THR A 28 19.84 -23.94 -43.65
CA THR A 28 18.72 -23.29 -42.99
C THR A 28 19.17 -21.91 -42.48
N PRO A 29 18.50 -20.81 -42.88
CA PRO A 29 18.87 -19.49 -42.39
C PRO A 29 18.68 -19.43 -40.87
N PRO A 30 19.59 -18.75 -40.14
CA PRO A 30 19.47 -18.62 -38.70
C PRO A 30 18.20 -17.84 -38.35
N PRO A 31 17.52 -18.19 -37.24
CA PRO A 31 16.32 -17.48 -36.83
C PRO A 31 16.64 -15.99 -36.58
N PRO A 32 15.69 -15.09 -36.87
CA PRO A 32 15.89 -13.66 -36.65
C PRO A 32 16.08 -13.36 -35.16
N ALA A 33 16.98 -12.44 -34.84
CA ALA A 33 17.17 -11.97 -33.48
C ALA A 33 15.93 -11.20 -33.01
N VAL A 34 15.38 -11.60 -31.85
CA VAL A 34 14.25 -10.93 -31.20
C VAL A 34 14.68 -10.40 -29.83
N LEU A 35 14.25 -9.19 -29.50
CA LEU A 35 14.44 -8.62 -28.17
C LEU A 35 13.27 -9.06 -27.28
N VAL A 36 13.55 -9.90 -26.29
CA VAL A 36 12.57 -10.33 -25.30
C VAL A 36 12.82 -9.59 -23.99
N ARG A 37 11.75 -8.99 -23.43
CA ARG A 37 11.77 -8.44 -22.07
C ARG A 37 10.81 -9.25 -21.22
N SER A 38 11.36 -10.05 -20.31
CA SER A 38 10.57 -10.67 -19.25
C SER A 38 10.15 -9.60 -18.24
N VAL A 39 8.88 -9.63 -17.83
CA VAL A 39 8.36 -8.79 -16.75
C VAL A 39 7.95 -9.73 -15.62
N ASP A 40 8.75 -9.75 -14.55
CA ASP A 40 8.41 -10.50 -13.35
C ASP A 40 7.50 -9.64 -12.46
N ALA A 41 6.32 -10.17 -12.12
CA ALA A 41 5.39 -9.49 -11.21
C ALA A 41 6.00 -9.20 -9.82
N ALA A 42 7.05 -9.93 -9.44
CA ALA A 42 7.80 -9.73 -8.20
C ALA A 42 8.70 -8.48 -8.19
N SER A 43 9.01 -7.90 -9.36
CA SER A 43 9.83 -6.68 -9.47
C SER A 43 9.01 -5.39 -9.47
N ALA A 44 7.67 -5.49 -9.48
CA ALA A 44 6.80 -4.34 -9.34
C ALA A 44 6.74 -3.93 -7.86
N PRO A 45 6.93 -2.63 -7.52
CA PRO A 45 6.63 -2.16 -6.18
C PRO A 45 5.18 -2.52 -5.84
N PRO A 46 4.87 -2.90 -4.59
CA PRO A 46 3.50 -3.12 -4.19
C PRO A 46 2.67 -1.88 -4.51
N ALA A 47 1.49 -2.07 -5.09
CA ALA A 47 0.58 -0.97 -5.40
C ALA A 47 0.18 -0.28 -4.07
N VAL A 48 0.75 0.89 -3.81
CA VAL A 48 0.41 1.69 -2.62
C VAL A 48 -0.88 2.44 -2.91
N GLN A 49 -1.97 2.04 -2.26
CA GLN A 49 -3.21 2.81 -2.30
C GLN A 49 -3.12 3.95 -1.28
N VAL A 50 -3.30 5.18 -1.75
CA VAL A 50 -3.34 6.39 -0.92
C VAL A 50 -4.78 6.85 -0.85
N TYR A 51 -5.28 7.06 0.36
CA TYR A 51 -6.64 7.54 0.60
C TYR A 51 -6.60 8.91 1.24
N ALA A 52 -7.48 9.80 0.78
CA ALA A 52 -7.70 11.08 1.44
C ALA A 52 -8.53 10.87 2.71
N GLY A 53 -8.15 11.54 3.79
CA GLY A 53 -8.86 11.49 5.06
C GLY A 53 -8.32 12.52 6.04
N GLU A 54 -9.09 12.79 7.08
CA GLU A 54 -8.69 13.65 8.18
C GLU A 54 -8.60 12.84 9.48
N VAL A 55 -7.67 13.23 10.35
CA VAL A 55 -7.55 12.64 11.69
C VAL A 55 -8.40 13.47 12.64
N ARG A 56 -9.33 12.84 13.34
CA ARG A 56 -10.14 13.46 14.39
C ARG A 56 -10.05 12.66 15.68
N ALA A 57 -10.30 13.34 16.80
CA ALA A 57 -10.40 12.69 18.09
C ALA A 57 -11.51 11.64 18.04
N ARG A 58 -11.25 10.44 18.56
CA ARG A 58 -12.26 9.38 18.64
C ARG A 58 -13.43 9.78 19.54
N ILE A 59 -13.13 10.55 20.58
CA ILE A 59 -14.08 11.03 21.59
C ILE A 59 -13.71 12.48 21.86
N GLU A 60 -14.70 13.36 21.76
CA GLU A 60 -14.60 14.77 22.11
C GLU A 60 -15.61 15.05 23.22
N SER A 61 -15.17 15.73 24.28
CA SER A 61 -16.01 16.05 25.44
C SER A 61 -16.24 17.54 25.48
N ASP A 62 -17.51 17.94 25.35
CA ASP A 62 -17.91 19.33 25.55
C ASP A 62 -18.05 19.60 27.05
N LEU A 63 -17.08 20.31 27.62
CA LEU A 63 -16.96 20.54 29.05
C LEU A 63 -17.70 21.82 29.43
N GLY A 64 -18.65 21.71 30.36
CA GLY A 64 -19.41 22.83 30.87
C GLY A 64 -19.88 22.61 32.30
N PHE A 65 -20.28 23.71 32.95
CA PHE A 65 -20.86 23.64 34.29
C PHE A 65 -22.33 23.25 34.19
N ARG A 66 -22.77 22.35 35.09
CA ARG A 66 -24.17 21.87 35.13
C ARG A 66 -25.14 22.89 35.72
N ILE A 67 -24.60 23.86 36.47
CA ILE A 67 -25.34 24.95 37.10
C ILE A 67 -24.67 26.27 36.72
N GLY A 68 -25.46 27.34 36.70
CA GLY A 68 -24.91 28.69 36.61
C GLY A 68 -24.15 29.05 37.90
N GLY A 69 -23.21 29.98 37.79
CA GLY A 69 -22.46 30.51 38.92
C GLY A 69 -21.19 31.23 38.49
N LYS A 70 -20.48 31.82 39.44
CA LYS A 70 -19.22 32.51 39.21
C LYS A 70 -18.06 31.52 39.29
N LEU A 71 -17.13 31.56 38.33
CA LEU A 71 -15.87 30.82 38.40
C LEU A 71 -15.01 31.39 39.55
N VAL A 72 -14.66 30.54 40.52
CA VAL A 72 -13.78 30.89 41.64
C VAL A 72 -12.33 30.64 41.25
N GLU A 73 -12.06 29.46 40.67
CA GLU A 73 -10.70 29.02 40.36
C GLU A 73 -10.70 28.07 39.15
N ARG A 74 -9.61 28.12 38.38
CA ARG A 74 -9.30 27.16 37.32
C ARG A 74 -8.14 26.28 37.80
N LEU A 75 -8.38 24.98 37.90
CA LEU A 75 -7.46 24.02 38.53
C LEU A 75 -6.49 23.38 37.52
N VAL A 76 -6.74 23.54 36.23
CA VAL A 76 -5.94 22.93 35.15
C VAL A 76 -5.61 23.92 34.04
N ASP A 77 -4.46 23.69 33.41
CA ASP A 77 -4.01 24.50 32.28
C ASP A 77 -4.42 23.97 30.92
N VAL A 78 -4.47 24.88 29.94
CA VAL A 78 -4.79 24.53 28.56
C VAL A 78 -3.70 23.62 28.02
N GLY A 79 -4.11 22.47 27.47
CA GLY A 79 -3.20 21.43 26.98
C GLY A 79 -2.71 20.46 28.04
N ALA A 80 -3.13 20.60 29.31
CA ALA A 80 -2.84 19.61 30.33
C ALA A 80 -3.63 18.31 30.09
N GLU A 81 -2.99 17.17 30.37
CA GLU A 81 -3.67 15.88 30.41
C GLU A 81 -4.45 15.73 31.72
N VAL A 82 -5.67 15.20 31.63
CA VAL A 82 -6.57 15.03 32.78
C VAL A 82 -7.21 13.66 32.78
N ALA A 83 -7.44 13.10 33.97
CA ALA A 83 -8.13 11.84 34.15
C ALA A 83 -9.64 12.06 34.33
N ALA A 84 -10.43 11.01 34.07
CA ALA A 84 -11.86 11.04 34.34
C ALA A 84 -12.13 11.32 35.82
N GLY A 85 -13.04 12.26 36.10
CA GLY A 85 -13.38 12.70 37.46
C GLY A 85 -12.43 13.73 38.06
N ALA A 86 -11.35 14.12 37.37
CA ALA A 86 -10.49 15.20 37.83
C ALA A 86 -11.24 16.56 37.82
N PRO A 87 -11.17 17.36 38.89
CA PRO A 87 -11.80 18.67 38.93
C PRO A 87 -11.01 19.65 38.05
N LEU A 88 -11.71 20.30 37.11
CA LEU A 88 -11.08 21.24 36.16
C LEU A 88 -11.18 22.69 36.61
N ALA A 89 -12.25 23.02 37.34
CA ALA A 89 -12.53 24.36 37.84
C ALA A 89 -13.51 24.29 39.02
N LEU A 90 -13.47 25.32 39.86
CA LEU A 90 -14.35 25.50 41.01
C LEU A 90 -15.32 26.65 40.75
N LEU A 91 -16.61 26.41 41.01
CA LEU A 91 -17.68 27.40 40.94
C LEU A 91 -18.05 27.87 42.35
N ASP A 92 -18.51 29.11 42.47
CA ASP A 92 -19.04 29.63 43.74
C ASP A 92 -20.36 28.93 44.06
N ALA A 93 -20.41 28.31 45.24
CA ALA A 93 -21.55 27.51 45.70
C ALA A 93 -22.45 28.25 46.71
N GLN A 94 -22.25 29.55 47.00
CA GLN A 94 -23.05 30.26 48.01
C GLN A 94 -24.57 30.11 47.77
N ASP A 95 -25.04 30.37 46.55
CA ASP A 95 -26.46 30.33 46.22
C ASP A 95 -27.04 28.93 46.40
N VAL A 96 -26.30 27.91 45.94
CA VAL A 96 -26.71 26.50 46.05
C VAL A 96 -26.76 26.07 47.52
N ARG A 97 -25.78 26.47 48.34
CA ARG A 97 -25.78 26.18 49.78
C ARG A 97 -26.96 26.83 50.49
N LEU A 98 -27.30 28.06 50.15
CA LEU A 98 -28.44 28.76 50.74
C LEU A 98 -29.77 28.07 50.36
N ALA A 99 -29.92 27.69 49.09
CA ALA A 99 -31.08 26.94 48.61
C ALA A 99 -31.17 25.55 49.25
N GLN A 100 -30.04 24.87 49.46
CA GLN A 100 -30.00 23.59 50.18
C GLN A 100 -30.45 23.77 51.64
N ALA A 101 -29.92 24.76 52.34
CA ALA A 101 -30.27 25.01 53.73
C ALA A 101 -31.76 25.33 53.91
N SER A 102 -32.34 26.13 53.01
CA SER A 102 -33.78 26.43 53.05
C SER A 102 -34.63 25.19 52.78
N ALA A 103 -34.25 24.35 51.81
CA ALA A 103 -34.95 23.09 51.53
C ALA A 103 -34.88 22.10 52.71
N GLN A 104 -33.74 22.00 53.37
CA GLN A 104 -33.57 21.18 54.57
C GLN A 104 -34.44 21.66 55.73
N ALA A 105 -34.50 22.98 55.97
CA ALA A 105 -35.35 23.56 57.00
C ALA A 105 -36.84 23.32 56.72
N ALA A 106 -37.28 23.46 55.47
CA ALA A 106 -38.65 23.18 55.06
C ALA A 106 -39.02 21.70 55.25
N ALA A 107 -38.11 20.78 54.90
CA ALA A 107 -38.31 19.35 55.10
C ALA A 107 -38.38 18.94 56.58
N ALA A 108 -37.61 19.60 57.45
CA ALA A 108 -37.63 19.34 58.89
C ALA A 108 -38.89 19.89 59.61
N ALA A 109 -39.59 20.84 58.98
CA ALA A 109 -40.80 21.44 59.52
C ALA A 109 -42.10 20.72 59.10
N ALA A 110 -42.01 19.77 58.17
CA ALA A 110 -43.12 18.94 57.68
C ALA A 110 -43.31 17.69 58.55
#